data_AF-A0AAW1QZE8-F1
#
_entry.id   AF-A0AAW1QZE8-F1
#
_cell.length_a   1.000
_cell.length_b   1.000
_cell.length_c   1.000
_cell.angle_alpha   90.00
_cell.angle_beta   90.00
_cell.angle_gamma   90.00
#
_symmetry.space_group_name_H-M   'P 1'
#
loop_
_entity.id
_entity.type
_entity.pdbx_description
1 polymer ?
#
loop_
_entity_poly.entity_id
_entity_poly.type
_entity_poly.pdbx_seq_one_letter_code
_entity_poly.pdbx_strand_id
1 'polypeptide(L)'
;MAAQELVNVVSDAGAGFRLLSWSSNLLQDQARAAGNTSDALEGDTQLQELLFEHQQLAQTSGSYSDDQLFISSVDLWKALQACDSLKRQASSIQASGMVEQLACVMDEMAASISKRLSAGTSASSKERLAELHAREMRAVKDRAEMEGQLAADRIERAHQMEAIKAAQARSQAELAALEADAAQAKASLGDQAESLRESARLAFLDAERAAEAEISRLEKALSSSLSQARDSEAGLRKKRTKALAELQMWQQRHTEEVGEKEREAQEESGLMAQAMQACQMAERGHAALLAERQAFEEAAAEAVQAKQRAVLAVFRSGRAATKIQRAWKSYLLRKAAADNPKASKKAADKDGKGKGGDKGKAGDAKAKPKGKK
;
A
#
# COMPACT_ATOMS: atom_id res chain seq x y z
N MET A 1 29.06 -53.22 65.24
CA MET A 1 29.50 -52.93 66.62
C MET A 1 30.19 -51.58 66.81
N ALA A 2 30.80 -50.99 65.77
CA ALA A 2 31.44 -49.66 65.89
C ALA A 2 30.50 -48.52 66.33
N ALA A 3 29.19 -48.60 66.07
CA ALA A 3 28.23 -47.58 66.51
C ALA A 3 27.72 -47.74 67.95
N GLN A 4 27.95 -48.87 68.66
CA GLN A 4 27.61 -49.00 70.09
C GLN A 4 28.78 -48.60 70.97
N GLU A 5 30.00 -48.90 70.53
CA GLU A 5 31.19 -48.37 71.19
C GLU A 5 31.30 -46.87 70.96
N LEU A 6 30.90 -46.31 69.79
CA LEU A 6 30.71 -44.87 69.64
C LEU A 6 29.59 -44.33 70.53
N VAL A 7 28.47 -45.03 70.73
CA VAL A 7 27.39 -44.58 71.63
C VAL A 7 27.76 -44.73 73.11
N ASN A 8 28.60 -45.70 73.50
CA ASN A 8 29.08 -45.87 74.87
C ASN A 8 30.25 -44.93 75.17
N VAL A 9 31.13 -44.64 74.21
CA VAL A 9 32.15 -43.58 74.31
C VAL A 9 31.51 -42.19 74.27
N VAL A 10 30.44 -41.98 73.49
CA VAL A 10 29.61 -40.75 73.50
C VAL A 10 28.69 -40.69 74.73
N SER A 11 28.33 -41.82 75.35
CA SER A 11 27.57 -41.87 76.61
C SER A 11 28.47 -41.71 77.84
N ASP A 12 29.75 -42.12 77.80
CA ASP A 12 30.75 -41.84 78.83
C ASP A 12 31.31 -40.42 78.68
N ALA A 13 31.53 -39.94 77.45
CA ALA A 13 31.77 -38.52 77.18
C ALA A 13 30.55 -37.67 77.54
N GLY A 14 29.33 -38.19 77.32
CA GLY A 14 28.06 -37.59 77.73
C GLY A 14 27.81 -37.66 79.24
N ALA A 15 28.34 -38.66 79.95
CA ALA A 15 28.34 -38.71 81.40
C ALA A 15 29.33 -37.70 81.97
N GLY A 16 30.51 -37.53 81.35
CA GLY A 16 31.44 -36.44 81.61
C GLY A 16 30.83 -35.07 81.32
N PHE A 17 30.08 -34.93 80.23
CA PHE A 17 29.40 -33.69 79.83
C PHE A 17 28.20 -33.38 80.72
N ARG A 18 27.49 -34.40 81.23
CA ARG A 18 26.44 -34.24 82.25
C ARG A 18 27.04 -33.99 83.63
N LEU A 19 28.20 -34.54 83.98
CA LEU A 19 28.91 -34.19 85.21
C LEU A 19 29.44 -32.75 85.14
N LEU A 20 29.94 -32.33 83.97
CA LEU A 20 30.40 -30.97 83.71
C LEU A 20 29.24 -29.98 83.65
N SER A 21 28.11 -30.32 83.02
CA SER A 21 26.91 -29.46 83.02
C SER A 21 26.21 -29.47 84.38
N TRP A 22 26.24 -30.58 85.13
CA TRP A 22 25.79 -30.62 86.51
C TRP A 22 26.71 -29.80 87.42
N SER A 23 28.03 -29.86 87.24
CA SER A 23 28.97 -29.01 87.98
C SER A 23 28.86 -27.54 87.57
N SER A 24 28.59 -27.25 86.29
CA SER A 24 28.38 -25.90 85.77
C SER A 24 27.07 -25.32 86.30
N ASN A 25 25.98 -26.09 86.30
CA ASN A 25 24.71 -25.71 86.90
C ASN A 25 24.82 -25.58 88.43
N LEU A 26 25.60 -26.44 89.10
CA LEU A 26 25.85 -26.35 90.54
C LEU A 26 26.69 -25.12 90.89
N LEU A 27 27.70 -24.78 90.08
CA LEU A 27 28.48 -23.54 90.19
C LEU A 27 27.62 -22.31 89.89
N GLN A 28 26.71 -22.40 88.92
CA GLN A 28 25.81 -21.30 88.54
C GLN A 28 24.71 -21.09 89.57
N ASP A 29 24.20 -22.16 90.19
CA ASP A 29 23.26 -22.11 91.31
C ASP A 29 23.94 -21.66 92.60
N GLN A 30 25.22 -22.02 92.83
CA GLN A 30 26.01 -21.44 93.93
C GLN A 30 26.35 -19.96 93.70
N ALA A 31 26.64 -19.55 92.46
CA ALA A 31 26.84 -18.14 92.11
C ALA A 31 25.54 -17.33 92.27
N ARG A 32 24.38 -17.91 91.92
CA ARG A 32 23.06 -17.29 92.15
C ARG A 32 22.67 -17.26 93.63
N ALA A 33 22.96 -18.31 94.39
CA ALA A 33 22.69 -18.38 95.83
C ALA A 33 23.60 -17.46 96.66
N ALA A 34 24.79 -17.13 96.14
CA ALA A 34 25.74 -16.23 96.80
C ALA A 34 25.44 -14.74 96.59
N GLY A 35 24.45 -14.36 95.77
CA GLY A 35 23.82 -13.02 95.71
C GLY A 35 24.71 -11.78 95.49
N ASN A 36 26.04 -11.93 95.43
CA ASN A 36 27.05 -10.87 95.47
C ASN A 36 28.25 -11.17 94.55
N THR A 37 28.11 -12.04 93.54
CA THR A 37 29.23 -12.40 92.65
C THR A 37 29.37 -11.52 91.41
N SER A 38 28.55 -10.47 91.25
CA SER A 38 28.83 -9.45 90.23
C SER A 38 30.14 -8.72 90.56
N ASP A 39 30.38 -8.41 91.84
CA ASP A 39 31.58 -7.70 92.30
C ASP A 39 32.85 -8.59 92.36
N ALA A 40 32.71 -9.92 92.39
CA ALA A 40 33.84 -10.84 92.52
C ALA A 40 34.48 -11.26 91.18
N LEU A 41 33.78 -11.03 90.06
CA LEU A 41 34.24 -11.35 88.70
C LEU A 41 34.42 -10.10 87.81
N GLU A 42 34.17 -8.90 88.34
CA GLU A 42 34.31 -7.62 87.62
C GLU A 42 35.76 -7.26 87.24
N GLY A 43 36.75 -7.98 87.77
CA GLY A 43 38.16 -7.75 87.47
C GLY A 43 38.76 -8.61 86.35
N ASP A 44 38.07 -9.67 85.91
CA ASP A 44 38.67 -10.71 85.06
C ASP A 44 37.87 -10.87 83.76
N THR A 45 37.95 -9.84 82.90
CA THR A 45 37.20 -9.72 81.63
C THR A 45 37.41 -10.91 80.70
N GLN A 46 38.59 -11.55 80.75
CA GLN A 46 38.91 -12.73 79.94
C GLN A 46 38.08 -13.96 80.31
N LEU A 47 37.76 -14.15 81.60
CA LEU A 47 36.96 -15.29 82.04
C LEU A 47 35.49 -15.14 81.62
N GLN A 48 34.98 -13.90 81.64
CA GLN A 48 33.62 -13.59 81.19
C GLN A 48 33.46 -13.77 79.67
N GLU A 49 34.47 -13.35 78.90
CA GLU A 49 34.48 -13.51 77.44
C GLU A 49 34.53 -14.99 77.05
N LEU A 50 35.38 -15.81 77.69
CA LEU A 50 35.44 -17.26 77.48
C LEU A 50 34.14 -17.99 77.88
N LEU A 51 33.49 -17.57 78.96
CA LEU A 51 32.18 -18.10 79.36
C LEU A 51 31.09 -17.79 78.33
N PHE A 52 31.09 -16.56 77.80
CA PHE A 52 30.13 -16.12 76.80
C PHE A 52 30.34 -16.85 75.46
N GLU A 53 31.59 -16.99 75.02
CA GLU A 53 31.94 -17.76 73.81
C GLU A 53 31.55 -19.23 73.95
N HIS A 54 31.86 -19.86 75.10
CA HIS A 54 31.47 -21.24 75.36
C HIS A 54 29.95 -21.41 75.33
N GLN A 55 29.20 -20.45 75.88
CA GLN A 55 27.74 -20.48 75.90
C GLN A 55 27.14 -20.29 74.49
N GLN A 56 27.69 -19.39 73.68
CA GLN A 56 27.26 -19.24 72.29
C GLN A 56 27.54 -20.51 71.47
N LEU A 57 28.72 -21.12 71.63
CA LEU A 57 29.08 -22.37 70.97
C LEU A 57 28.15 -23.52 71.40
N ALA A 58 27.80 -23.60 72.68
CA ALA A 58 26.84 -24.59 73.18
C ALA A 58 25.42 -24.40 72.64
N GLN A 59 24.97 -23.15 72.46
CA GLN A 59 23.63 -22.84 71.92
C GLN A 59 23.53 -23.03 70.40
N THR A 60 24.64 -22.92 69.67
CA THR A 60 24.71 -23.09 68.21
C THR A 60 25.13 -24.50 67.77
N SER A 61 25.25 -25.44 68.72
CA SER A 61 25.77 -26.81 68.58
C SER A 61 25.05 -27.74 67.59
N GLY A 62 24.02 -27.26 66.86
CA GLY A 62 23.49 -27.94 65.68
C GLY A 62 24.39 -27.85 64.43
N SER A 63 25.41 -26.98 64.43
CA SER A 63 26.24 -26.65 63.25
C SER A 63 27.76 -26.81 63.44
N TYR A 64 28.24 -27.09 64.66
CA TYR A 64 29.68 -27.13 64.98
C TYR A 64 30.14 -28.55 65.33
N SER A 65 31.41 -28.88 65.09
CA SER A 65 31.99 -30.19 65.43
C SER A 65 32.22 -30.29 66.95
N ASP A 66 31.88 -31.44 67.55
CA ASP A 66 32.05 -31.72 68.99
C ASP A 66 33.46 -31.35 69.53
N ASP A 67 34.48 -31.42 68.67
CA ASP A 67 35.86 -31.03 69.00
C ASP A 67 36.00 -29.55 69.40
N GLN A 68 35.22 -28.64 68.81
CA GLN A 68 35.27 -27.21 69.15
C GLN A 68 34.66 -26.91 70.51
N LEU A 69 33.58 -27.63 70.85
CA LEU A 69 32.94 -27.53 72.16
C LEU A 69 33.87 -28.05 73.25
N PHE A 70 34.57 -29.16 72.98
CA PHE A 70 35.53 -29.75 73.90
C PHE A 70 36.73 -28.84 74.17
N ILE A 71 37.33 -28.26 73.13
CA ILE A 71 38.45 -27.31 73.28
C ILE A 71 38.01 -26.11 74.13
N SER A 72 36.84 -25.55 73.83
CA SER A 72 36.27 -24.43 74.60
C SER A 72 36.00 -24.79 76.06
N SER A 73 35.51 -26.01 76.36
CA SER A 73 35.36 -26.49 77.75
C SER A 73 36.69 -26.63 78.48
N VAL A 74 37.73 -27.11 77.80
CA VAL A 74 39.08 -27.29 78.40
C VAL A 74 39.72 -25.93 78.70
N ASP A 75 39.58 -24.97 77.79
CA ASP A 75 40.13 -23.62 77.97
C ASP A 75 39.40 -22.86 79.07
N LEU A 76 38.07 -23.01 79.16
CA LEU A 76 37.30 -22.49 80.29
C LEU A 76 37.74 -23.11 81.62
N TRP A 77 37.99 -24.42 81.67
CA TRP A 77 38.42 -25.09 82.90
C TRP A 77 39.83 -24.66 83.35
N LYS A 78 40.76 -24.47 82.40
CA LYS A 78 42.09 -23.93 82.70
C LYS A 78 42.01 -22.50 83.23
N ALA A 79 41.14 -21.67 82.64
CA ALA A 79 40.92 -20.31 83.11
C ALA A 79 40.32 -20.28 84.52
N LEU A 80 39.37 -21.18 84.83
CA LEU A 80 38.81 -21.34 86.17
C LEU A 80 39.86 -21.81 87.21
N GLN A 81 40.82 -22.66 86.83
CA GLN A 81 41.93 -23.04 87.72
C GLN A 81 42.94 -21.91 87.96
N ALA A 82 43.09 -20.98 87.01
CA ALA A 82 43.99 -19.84 87.13
C ALA A 82 43.38 -18.71 87.98
N CYS A 83 42.06 -18.69 88.16
CA CYS A 83 41.37 -17.64 88.89
C CYS A 83 41.59 -17.77 90.41
N ASP A 84 42.42 -16.88 90.97
CA ASP A 84 42.79 -16.90 92.39
C ASP A 84 41.63 -16.55 93.34
N SER A 85 40.58 -15.89 92.85
CA SER A 85 39.37 -15.59 93.62
C SER A 85 38.55 -16.85 93.93
N LEU A 86 38.46 -17.80 92.98
CA LEU A 86 37.81 -19.11 93.14
C LEU A 86 38.59 -20.03 94.08
N LYS A 87 39.93 -19.99 94.05
CA LYS A 87 40.77 -20.71 95.04
C LYS A 87 40.52 -20.21 96.47
N ARG A 88 40.30 -18.90 96.66
CA ARG A 88 39.95 -18.33 97.96
C ARG A 88 38.55 -18.76 98.44
N GLN A 89 37.56 -18.87 97.54
CA GLN A 89 36.23 -19.41 97.88
C GLN A 89 36.22 -20.91 98.15
N ALA A 90 36.98 -21.73 97.40
CA ALA A 90 37.12 -23.16 97.67
C ALA A 90 37.78 -23.43 99.05
N SER A 91 38.74 -22.59 99.44
CA SER A 91 39.35 -22.61 100.77
C SER A 91 38.39 -22.18 101.88
N SER A 92 37.41 -21.31 101.57
CA SER A 92 36.32 -20.93 102.49
C SER A 92 35.29 -22.04 102.69
N ILE A 93 35.08 -22.92 101.71
CA ILE A 93 34.17 -24.08 101.83
C ILE A 93 34.81 -25.20 102.66
N GLN A 94 36.14 -25.37 102.58
CA GLN A 94 36.90 -26.25 103.49
C GLN A 94 36.91 -25.76 104.95
N ALA A 95 36.69 -24.47 105.20
CA ALA A 95 36.60 -23.90 106.56
C ALA A 95 35.19 -23.97 107.20
N SER A 96 34.18 -24.50 106.48
CA SER A 96 32.77 -24.45 106.90
C SER A 96 32.29 -25.64 107.75
N GLY A 97 33.15 -26.58 108.13
CA GLY A 97 32.77 -27.73 108.97
C GLY A 97 31.75 -28.71 108.34
N MET A 98 31.24 -28.42 107.15
CA MET A 98 30.29 -29.27 106.43
C MET A 98 30.92 -30.60 105.98
N VAL A 99 32.25 -30.63 105.81
CA VAL A 99 33.02 -31.85 105.51
C VAL A 99 33.14 -32.76 106.75
N GLU A 100 33.17 -32.21 107.97
CA GLU A 100 33.14 -32.99 109.21
C GLU A 100 31.72 -33.51 109.53
N GLN A 101 30.67 -32.77 109.17
CA GLN A 101 29.29 -33.26 109.25
C GLN A 101 29.02 -34.41 108.25
N LEU A 102 29.59 -34.34 107.05
CA LEU A 102 29.52 -35.44 106.08
C LEU A 102 30.32 -36.67 106.54
N ALA A 103 31.47 -36.47 107.20
CA ALA A 103 32.26 -37.55 107.79
C ALA A 103 31.52 -38.23 108.94
N CYS A 104 30.83 -37.46 109.81
CA CYS A 104 30.03 -38.02 110.90
C CYS A 104 28.81 -38.82 110.39
N VAL A 105 28.12 -38.34 109.35
CA VAL A 105 27.05 -39.09 108.67
C VAL A 105 27.58 -40.33 107.96
N MET A 106 28.78 -40.27 107.38
CA MET A 106 29.45 -41.44 106.78
C MET A 106 29.90 -42.46 107.82
N ASP A 107 30.31 -42.06 109.02
CA ASP A 107 30.63 -42.96 110.15
C ASP A 107 29.36 -43.59 110.75
N GLU A 108 28.24 -42.86 110.83
CA GLU A 108 26.93 -43.43 111.19
C GLU A 108 26.40 -44.39 110.12
N MET A 109 26.65 -44.10 108.83
CA MET A 109 26.36 -45.02 107.72
C MET A 109 27.26 -46.26 107.76
N ALA A 110 28.55 -46.11 108.07
CA ALA A 110 29.49 -47.22 108.21
C ALA A 110 29.18 -48.10 109.45
N ALA A 111 28.74 -47.50 110.56
CA ALA A 111 28.27 -48.20 111.75
C ALA A 111 26.94 -48.93 111.50
N SER A 112 26.01 -48.34 110.74
CA SER A 112 24.75 -48.98 110.37
C SER A 112 24.90 -50.05 109.29
N ILE A 113 25.86 -49.93 108.37
CA ILE A 113 26.26 -50.98 107.42
C ILE A 113 26.97 -52.12 108.14
N SER A 114 27.89 -51.83 109.08
CA SER A 114 28.54 -52.86 109.91
C SER A 114 27.55 -53.61 110.81
N LYS A 115 26.50 -52.94 111.29
CA LYS A 115 25.39 -53.55 112.06
C LYS A 115 24.43 -54.38 111.19
N ARG A 116 24.30 -54.07 109.90
CA ARG A 116 23.51 -54.86 108.92
C ARG A 116 24.30 -56.03 108.31
N LEU A 117 25.63 -55.94 108.24
CA LEU A 117 26.51 -57.02 107.79
C LEU A 117 26.82 -58.07 108.87
N SER A 118 26.58 -57.77 110.16
CA SER A 118 26.83 -58.67 111.30
C SER A 118 25.58 -59.39 111.83
N ALA A 119 24.38 -59.06 111.35
CA ALA A 119 23.11 -59.66 111.77
C ALA A 119 22.35 -60.24 110.56
N GLY A 120 22.82 -61.39 110.07
CA GLY A 120 22.25 -62.06 108.91
C GLY A 120 22.74 -63.50 108.75
N THR A 121 22.35 -64.35 109.70
CA THR A 121 22.08 -65.79 109.57
C THR A 121 22.76 -66.54 108.42
N SER A 122 23.71 -67.39 108.78
CA SER A 122 24.53 -68.30 107.96
C SER A 122 23.78 -69.51 107.34
N ALA A 123 22.53 -69.33 106.94
CA ALA A 123 21.75 -70.34 106.20
C ALA A 123 20.90 -69.62 105.14
N SER A 124 21.15 -69.93 103.84
CA SER A 124 20.54 -69.33 102.62
C SER A 124 21.44 -68.37 101.79
N SER A 125 22.75 -68.34 102.01
CA SER A 125 23.71 -67.76 101.04
C SER A 125 23.58 -68.40 99.65
N LYS A 126 23.35 -69.73 99.58
CA LYS A 126 23.15 -70.45 98.31
C LYS A 126 21.89 -70.05 97.54
N GLU A 127 20.80 -69.72 98.23
CA GLU A 127 19.51 -69.38 97.61
C GLU A 127 19.49 -67.95 97.09
N ARG A 128 20.06 -66.99 97.84
CA ARG A 128 20.31 -65.62 97.34
C ARG A 128 21.30 -65.61 96.19
N LEU A 129 22.34 -66.43 96.24
CA LEU A 129 23.26 -66.58 95.11
C LEU A 129 22.57 -67.23 93.90
N ALA A 130 21.65 -68.19 94.10
CA ALA A 130 20.87 -68.76 93.00
C ALA A 130 19.86 -67.76 92.40
N GLU A 131 19.22 -66.93 93.22
CA GLU A 131 18.31 -65.88 92.75
C GLU A 131 19.08 -64.74 92.07
N LEU A 132 20.20 -64.30 92.63
CA LEU A 132 21.11 -63.34 91.99
C LEU A 132 21.62 -63.88 90.67
N HIS A 133 22.05 -65.14 90.62
CA HIS A 133 22.43 -65.81 89.39
C HIS A 133 21.25 -65.90 88.41
N ALA A 134 20.02 -66.17 88.85
CA ALA A 134 18.84 -66.19 87.97
C ALA A 134 18.43 -64.81 87.46
N ARG A 135 18.66 -63.74 88.25
CA ARG A 135 18.46 -62.34 87.85
C ARG A 135 19.57 -61.87 86.92
N GLU A 136 20.81 -62.26 87.18
CA GLU A 136 21.96 -61.99 86.35
C GLU A 136 21.81 -62.70 85.00
N MET A 137 21.39 -63.97 84.98
CA MET A 137 21.08 -64.68 83.74
C MET A 137 19.93 -64.04 82.94
N ARG A 138 18.90 -63.51 83.62
CA ARG A 138 17.83 -62.73 82.96
C ARG A 138 18.35 -61.41 82.42
N ALA A 139 19.12 -60.65 83.21
CA ALA A 139 19.70 -59.39 82.77
C ALA A 139 20.71 -59.58 81.61
N VAL A 140 21.50 -60.66 81.63
CA VAL A 140 22.40 -61.05 80.54
C VAL A 140 21.59 -61.41 79.28
N LYS A 141 20.48 -62.13 79.44
CA LYS A 141 19.58 -62.47 78.33
C LYS A 141 18.91 -61.22 77.74
N ASP A 142 18.32 -60.37 78.57
CA ASP A 142 17.66 -59.13 78.15
C ASP A 142 18.68 -58.17 77.50
N ARG A 143 19.89 -58.09 78.05
CA ARG A 143 21.00 -57.34 77.45
C ARG A 143 21.38 -57.90 76.08
N ALA A 144 21.52 -59.22 75.95
CA ALA A 144 21.81 -59.86 74.67
C ALA A 144 20.68 -59.63 73.65
N GLU A 145 19.41 -59.65 74.08
CA GLU A 145 18.24 -59.34 73.23
C GLU A 145 18.25 -57.88 72.76
N MET A 146 18.49 -56.92 73.66
CA MET A 146 18.57 -55.49 73.34
C MET A 146 19.80 -55.16 72.46
N GLU A 147 20.95 -55.79 72.73
CA GLU A 147 22.13 -55.68 71.87
C GLU A 147 21.87 -56.28 70.47
N GLY A 148 21.12 -57.39 70.41
CA GLY A 148 20.64 -57.98 69.16
C GLY A 148 19.69 -57.06 68.39
N GLN A 149 18.72 -56.43 69.06
CA GLN A 149 17.80 -55.45 68.47
C GLN A 149 18.55 -54.21 67.97
N LEU A 150 19.47 -53.67 68.76
CA LEU A 150 20.27 -52.50 68.36
C LEU A 150 21.24 -52.83 67.21
N ALA A 151 21.73 -54.06 67.13
CA ALA A 151 22.48 -54.53 65.97
C ALA A 151 21.58 -54.63 64.73
N ALA A 152 20.39 -55.19 64.85
CA ALA A 152 19.41 -55.30 63.76
C ALA A 152 18.97 -53.91 63.26
N ASP A 153 18.60 -53.00 64.15
CA ASP A 153 18.21 -51.62 63.84
C ASP A 153 19.33 -50.86 63.11
N ARG A 154 20.59 -51.10 63.46
CA ARG A 154 21.71 -50.48 62.76
C ARG A 154 21.90 -51.01 61.36
N ILE A 155 21.71 -52.31 61.17
CA ILE A 155 21.76 -52.92 59.84
C ILE A 155 20.60 -52.37 59.01
N GLU A 156 19.40 -52.30 59.57
CA GLU A 156 18.23 -51.74 58.88
C GLU A 156 18.43 -50.25 58.52
N ARG A 157 18.89 -49.42 59.47
CA ARG A 157 19.20 -48.01 59.19
C ARG A 157 20.32 -47.86 58.15
N ALA A 158 21.33 -48.72 58.18
CA ALA A 158 22.37 -48.72 57.15
C ALA A 158 21.78 -49.02 55.76
N HIS A 159 20.92 -50.03 55.65
CA HIS A 159 20.20 -50.33 54.41
C HIS A 159 19.28 -49.20 53.96
N GLN A 160 18.55 -48.55 54.87
CA GLN A 160 17.71 -47.38 54.55
C GLN A 160 18.56 -46.20 54.06
N MET A 161 19.70 -45.93 54.70
CA MET A 161 20.64 -44.89 54.27
C MET A 161 21.26 -45.20 52.90
N GLU A 162 21.61 -46.46 52.64
CA GLU A 162 22.08 -46.90 51.32
C GLU A 162 20.98 -46.75 50.26
N ALA A 163 19.73 -47.11 50.58
CA ALA A 163 18.60 -46.96 49.68
C ALA A 163 18.31 -45.49 49.36
N ILE A 164 18.37 -44.59 50.35
CA ILE A 164 18.23 -43.14 50.16
C ILE A 164 19.37 -42.61 49.30
N LYS A 165 20.63 -42.98 49.59
CA LYS A 165 21.79 -42.59 48.78
C LYS A 165 21.66 -43.06 47.33
N ALA A 166 21.22 -44.29 47.11
CA ALA A 166 20.97 -44.83 45.78
C ALA A 166 19.83 -44.08 45.06
N ALA A 167 18.75 -43.74 45.77
CA ALA A 167 17.66 -42.93 45.22
C ALA A 167 18.13 -41.52 44.85
N GLN A 168 18.93 -40.88 45.71
CA GLN A 168 19.51 -39.55 45.45
C GLN A 168 20.45 -39.57 44.24
N ALA A 169 21.31 -40.60 44.13
CA ALA A 169 22.18 -40.76 42.97
C ALA A 169 21.39 -40.96 41.67
N ARG A 170 20.29 -41.74 41.71
CA ARG A 170 19.38 -41.89 40.55
C ARG A 170 18.72 -40.57 40.16
N SER A 171 18.15 -39.83 41.11
CA SER A 171 17.52 -38.54 40.81
C SER A 171 18.52 -37.50 40.30
N GLN A 172 19.75 -37.50 40.82
CA GLN A 172 20.81 -36.62 40.32
C GLN A 172 21.23 -36.98 38.90
N ALA A 173 21.31 -38.27 38.56
CA ALA A 173 21.59 -38.72 37.21
C ALA A 173 20.45 -38.36 36.23
N GLU A 174 19.19 -38.50 36.65
CA GLU A 174 18.02 -38.10 35.86
C GLU A 174 17.99 -36.59 35.62
N LEU A 175 18.27 -35.76 36.63
CA LEU A 175 18.36 -34.32 36.47
C LEU A 175 19.49 -33.93 35.50
N ALA A 176 20.67 -34.52 35.62
CA ALA A 176 21.79 -34.26 34.72
C ALA A 176 21.45 -34.68 33.27
N ALA A 177 20.73 -35.79 33.08
CA ALA A 177 20.25 -36.22 31.77
C ALA A 177 19.24 -35.22 31.18
N LEU A 178 18.27 -34.76 31.97
CA LEU A 178 17.28 -33.76 31.54
C LEU A 178 17.93 -32.41 31.21
N GLU A 179 18.94 -31.99 31.97
CA GLU A 179 19.71 -30.77 31.69
C GLU A 179 20.50 -30.89 30.38
N ALA A 180 21.12 -32.04 30.13
CA ALA A 180 21.81 -32.31 28.87
C ALA A 180 20.85 -32.32 27.67
N ASP A 181 19.69 -32.99 27.80
CA ASP A 181 18.66 -33.03 26.77
C ASP A 181 18.08 -31.62 26.50
N ALA A 182 17.83 -30.83 27.55
CA ALA A 182 17.37 -29.45 27.42
C ALA A 182 18.42 -28.56 26.74
N ALA A 183 19.70 -28.71 27.08
CA ALA A 183 20.79 -27.99 26.43
C ALA A 183 20.91 -28.36 24.95
N GLN A 184 20.79 -29.64 24.60
CA GLN A 184 20.80 -30.11 23.21
C GLN A 184 19.57 -29.59 22.44
N ALA A 185 18.37 -29.66 23.03
CA ALA A 185 17.16 -29.12 22.42
C ALA A 185 17.29 -27.62 22.14
N LYS A 186 17.81 -26.85 23.11
CA LYS A 186 18.08 -25.41 22.95
C LYS A 186 19.08 -25.12 21.83
N ALA A 187 20.16 -25.88 21.75
CA ALA A 187 21.15 -25.74 20.68
C ALA A 187 20.52 -26.02 19.30
N SER A 188 19.80 -27.14 19.17
CA SER A 188 19.16 -27.53 17.90
C SER A 188 18.08 -26.53 17.46
N LEU A 189 17.30 -25.96 18.39
CA LEU A 189 16.34 -24.89 18.09
C LEU A 189 17.04 -23.61 17.66
N GLY A 190 18.19 -23.29 18.27
CA GLY A 190 19.04 -22.17 17.86
C GLY A 190 19.51 -22.32 16.41
N ASP A 191 20.08 -23.48 16.08
CA ASP A 191 20.58 -23.77 14.73
C ASP A 191 19.44 -23.76 13.68
N GLN A 192 18.27 -24.31 14.03
CA GLN A 192 17.09 -24.25 13.16
C GLN A 192 16.60 -22.81 12.96
N ALA A 193 16.56 -22.00 14.02
CA ALA A 193 16.15 -20.60 13.94
C ALA A 193 17.10 -19.78 13.07
N GLU A 194 18.42 -19.98 13.20
CA GLU A 194 19.42 -19.32 12.36
C GLU A 194 19.35 -19.77 10.90
N SER A 195 19.18 -21.07 10.65
CA SER A 195 18.97 -21.59 9.30
C SER A 195 17.73 -20.98 8.63
N LEU A 196 16.61 -20.89 9.36
CA LEU A 196 15.39 -20.26 8.88
C LEU A 196 15.60 -18.76 8.62
N ARG A 197 16.28 -18.04 9.53
CA ARG A 197 16.59 -16.61 9.35
C ARG A 197 17.43 -16.36 8.10
N GLU A 198 18.46 -17.17 7.86
CA GLU A 198 19.31 -17.02 6.68
C GLU A 198 18.53 -17.34 5.39
N SER A 199 17.71 -18.41 5.40
CA SER A 199 16.86 -18.73 4.25
C SER A 199 15.85 -17.62 3.94
N ALA A 200 15.23 -17.03 4.98
CA ALA A 200 14.29 -15.93 4.84
C ALA A 200 14.98 -14.65 4.33
N ARG A 201 16.21 -14.39 4.79
CA ARG A 201 17.03 -13.28 4.30
C ARG A 201 17.37 -13.43 2.82
N LEU A 202 17.79 -14.61 2.39
CA LEU A 202 18.08 -14.88 0.97
C LEU A 202 16.81 -14.75 0.11
N ALA A 203 15.69 -15.30 0.57
CA ALA A 203 14.40 -15.15 -0.12
C ALA A 203 13.97 -13.69 -0.25
N PHE A 204 14.21 -12.87 0.78
CA PHE A 204 13.94 -11.43 0.73
C PHE A 204 14.83 -10.72 -0.29
N LEU A 205 16.13 -11.00 -0.31
CA LEU A 205 17.07 -10.40 -1.26
C LEU A 205 16.74 -10.79 -2.72
N ASP A 206 16.31 -12.03 -2.95
CA ASP A 206 15.90 -12.47 -4.28
C ASP A 206 14.59 -11.80 -4.71
N ALA A 207 13.65 -11.59 -3.79
CA ALA A 207 12.43 -10.83 -4.05
C ALA A 207 12.72 -9.34 -4.35
N GLU A 208 13.65 -8.73 -3.62
CA GLU A 208 14.11 -7.36 -3.85
C GLU A 208 14.73 -7.21 -5.25
N ARG A 209 15.66 -8.09 -5.62
CA ARG A 209 16.26 -8.12 -6.97
C ARG A 209 15.22 -8.31 -8.07
N ALA A 210 14.23 -9.19 -7.85
CA ALA A 210 13.14 -9.41 -8.80
C ALA A 210 12.28 -8.15 -8.97
N ALA A 211 11.99 -7.44 -7.88
CA ALA A 211 11.26 -6.17 -7.90
C ALA A 211 12.05 -5.07 -8.61
N GLU A 212 13.35 -4.92 -8.35
CA GLU A 212 14.23 -3.95 -9.02
C GLU A 212 14.35 -4.22 -10.52
N ALA A 213 14.46 -5.49 -10.90
CA ALA A 213 14.48 -5.91 -12.30
C ALA A 213 13.16 -5.57 -13.01
N GLU A 214 12.03 -5.77 -12.35
CA GLU A 214 10.71 -5.43 -12.87
C GLU A 214 10.51 -3.91 -12.98
N ILE A 215 10.92 -3.13 -11.98
CA ILE A 215 10.92 -1.65 -12.04
C ILE A 215 11.75 -1.19 -13.24
N SER A 216 12.98 -1.70 -13.39
CA SER A 216 13.86 -1.36 -14.52
C SER A 216 13.24 -1.73 -15.87
N ARG A 217 12.52 -2.85 -15.94
CA ARG A 217 11.81 -3.30 -17.16
C ARG A 217 10.65 -2.34 -17.48
N LEU A 218 9.87 -1.95 -16.48
CA LEU A 218 8.75 -1.02 -16.63
C LEU A 218 9.23 0.38 -17.03
N GLU A 219 10.33 0.88 -16.48
CA GLU A 219 10.95 2.15 -16.87
C GLU A 219 11.41 2.14 -18.34
N LYS A 220 12.02 1.04 -18.79
CA LYS A 220 12.38 0.85 -20.21
C LYS A 220 11.15 0.79 -21.12
N ALA A 221 10.09 0.10 -20.69
CA ALA A 221 8.84 0.03 -21.44
C ALA A 221 8.16 1.40 -21.53
N LEU A 222 8.12 2.15 -20.43
CA LEU A 222 7.55 3.49 -20.36
C LEU A 222 8.33 4.48 -21.25
N SER A 223 9.66 4.51 -21.14
CA SER A 223 10.49 5.38 -21.97
C SER A 223 10.37 5.06 -23.46
N SER A 224 10.32 3.77 -23.82
CA SER A 224 10.07 3.33 -25.19
C SER A 224 8.70 3.79 -25.70
N SER A 225 7.64 3.58 -24.91
CA SER A 225 6.28 4.02 -25.26
C SER A 225 6.17 5.53 -25.42
N LEU A 226 6.79 6.31 -24.54
CA LEU A 226 6.83 7.78 -24.64
C LEU A 226 7.58 8.25 -25.90
N SER A 227 8.68 7.58 -26.28
CA SER A 227 9.38 7.89 -27.52
C SER A 227 8.50 7.62 -28.75
N GLN A 228 7.88 6.43 -28.81
CA GLN A 228 6.97 6.06 -29.89
C GLN A 228 5.79 7.03 -30.00
N ALA A 229 5.21 7.43 -28.86
CA ALA A 229 4.13 8.41 -28.83
C ALA A 229 4.58 9.75 -29.42
N ARG A 230 5.74 10.27 -29.01
CA ARG A 230 6.32 11.53 -29.54
C ARG A 230 6.56 11.45 -31.05
N ASP A 231 7.14 10.36 -31.53
CA ASP A 231 7.41 10.15 -32.97
C ASP A 231 6.10 10.07 -33.77
N SER A 232 5.10 9.35 -33.24
CA SER A 232 3.78 9.24 -33.86
C SER A 232 3.07 10.59 -33.93
N GLU A 233 3.14 11.39 -32.85
CA GLU A 233 2.56 12.72 -32.79
C GLU A 233 3.25 13.67 -33.77
N ALA A 234 4.59 13.66 -33.82
CA ALA A 234 5.36 14.44 -34.79
C ALA A 234 4.98 14.06 -36.23
N GLY A 235 4.77 12.77 -36.50
CA GLY A 235 4.27 12.25 -37.77
C GLY A 235 2.88 12.80 -38.12
N LEU A 236 1.94 12.78 -37.18
CA LEU A 236 0.58 13.32 -37.35
C LEU A 236 0.58 14.83 -37.56
N ARG A 237 1.42 15.58 -36.82
CA ARG A 237 1.59 17.03 -37.03
C ARG A 237 2.08 17.34 -38.45
N LYS A 238 3.09 16.60 -38.94
CA LYS A 238 3.58 16.74 -40.33
C LYS A 238 2.48 16.43 -41.36
N LYS A 239 1.72 15.34 -41.17
CA LYS A 239 0.60 14.98 -42.05
C LYS A 239 -0.49 16.06 -42.05
N ARG A 240 -0.84 16.59 -40.88
CA ARG A 240 -1.80 17.70 -40.73
C ARG A 240 -1.33 18.94 -41.49
N THR A 241 -0.07 19.35 -41.33
CA THR A 241 0.47 20.51 -42.05
C THR A 241 0.44 20.32 -43.56
N LYS A 242 0.78 19.12 -44.06
CA LYS A 242 0.68 18.80 -45.49
C LYS A 242 -0.76 18.87 -46.01
N ALA A 243 -1.70 18.24 -45.31
CA ALA A 243 -3.11 18.27 -45.70
C ALA A 243 -3.69 19.70 -45.68
N LEU A 244 -3.31 20.54 -44.71
CA LEU A 244 -3.69 21.94 -44.67
C LEU A 244 -3.11 22.73 -45.84
N ALA A 245 -1.85 22.50 -46.20
CA ALA A 245 -1.22 23.13 -47.36
C ALA A 245 -1.88 22.70 -48.69
N GLU A 246 -2.22 21.42 -48.83
CA GLU A 246 -2.98 20.91 -49.98
C GLU A 246 -4.37 21.57 -50.05
N LEU A 247 -5.09 21.68 -48.94
CA LEU A 247 -6.40 22.34 -48.89
C LEU A 247 -6.30 23.82 -49.25
N GLN A 248 -5.27 24.53 -48.79
CA GLN A 248 -5.00 25.92 -49.17
C GLN A 248 -4.72 26.05 -50.67
N MET A 249 -3.93 25.13 -51.25
CA MET A 249 -3.65 25.10 -52.69
C MET A 249 -4.94 24.88 -53.50
N TRP A 250 -5.79 23.93 -53.09
CA TRP A 250 -7.09 23.68 -53.72
C TRP A 250 -8.01 24.89 -53.62
N GLN A 251 -8.05 25.56 -52.46
CA GLN A 251 -8.83 26.78 -52.26
C GLN A 251 -8.35 27.91 -53.18
N GLN A 252 -7.03 28.12 -53.28
CA GLN A 252 -6.45 29.12 -54.17
C GLN A 252 -6.81 28.83 -55.63
N ARG A 253 -6.59 27.60 -56.08
CA ARG A 253 -6.91 27.17 -57.45
C ARG A 253 -8.39 27.39 -57.80
N HIS A 254 -9.30 26.99 -56.90
CA HIS A 254 -10.72 27.23 -57.10
C HIS A 254 -11.05 28.72 -57.19
N THR A 255 -10.43 29.55 -56.35
CA THR A 255 -10.62 31.01 -56.38
C THR A 255 -10.13 31.61 -57.71
N GLU A 256 -8.99 31.15 -58.21
CA GLU A 256 -8.46 31.56 -59.52
C GLU A 256 -9.38 31.11 -60.67
N GLU A 257 -9.80 29.85 -60.69
CA GLU A 257 -10.71 29.30 -61.71
C GLU A 257 -12.06 30.03 -61.73
N VAL A 258 -12.65 30.33 -60.56
CA VAL A 258 -13.87 31.14 -60.48
C VAL A 258 -13.63 32.56 -61.02
N GLY A 259 -12.52 33.20 -60.66
CA GLY A 259 -12.19 34.54 -61.16
C GLY A 259 -11.96 34.58 -62.67
N GLU A 260 -11.38 33.52 -63.26
CA GLU A 260 -11.28 33.37 -64.72
C GLU A 260 -12.64 33.21 -65.36
N LYS A 261 -13.52 32.37 -64.81
CA LYS A 261 -14.89 32.16 -65.32
C LYS A 261 -15.75 33.42 -65.23
N GLU A 262 -15.62 34.20 -64.15
CA GLU A 262 -16.29 35.49 -64.03
C GLU A 262 -15.82 36.48 -65.09
N ARG A 263 -14.51 36.51 -65.39
CA ARG A 263 -13.96 37.35 -66.46
C ARG A 263 -14.48 36.95 -67.84
N GLU A 264 -14.46 35.65 -68.16
CA GLU A 264 -15.04 35.12 -69.41
C GLU A 264 -16.51 35.51 -69.55
N ALA A 265 -17.31 35.35 -68.50
CA ALA A 265 -18.72 35.71 -68.50
C ALA A 265 -18.96 37.22 -68.71
N GLN A 266 -18.11 38.07 -68.11
CA GLN A 266 -18.16 39.52 -68.33
C GLN A 266 -17.82 39.90 -69.78
N GLU A 267 -16.80 39.27 -70.36
CA GLU A 267 -16.42 39.46 -71.77
C GLU A 267 -17.55 39.05 -72.72
N GLU A 268 -18.14 37.87 -72.53
CA GLU A 268 -19.29 37.39 -73.31
C GLU A 268 -20.51 38.31 -73.18
N SER A 269 -20.82 38.76 -71.97
CA SER A 269 -21.89 39.73 -71.74
C SER A 269 -21.63 41.05 -72.46
N GLY A 270 -20.38 41.50 -72.50
CA GLY A 270 -19.96 42.70 -73.24
C GLY A 270 -20.15 42.54 -74.75
N LEU A 271 -19.75 41.40 -75.31
CA LEU A 271 -19.94 41.09 -76.74
C LEU A 271 -21.43 40.98 -77.09
N MET A 272 -22.24 40.35 -76.24
CA MET A 272 -23.69 40.28 -76.44
C MET A 272 -24.33 41.68 -76.45
N ALA A 273 -23.94 42.56 -75.53
CA ALA A 273 -24.43 43.93 -75.49
C ALA A 273 -24.05 44.71 -76.77
N GLN A 274 -22.82 44.55 -77.25
CA GLN A 274 -22.37 45.16 -78.51
C GLN A 274 -23.14 44.62 -79.72
N ALA A 275 -23.35 43.29 -79.79
CA ALA A 275 -24.13 42.66 -80.84
C ALA A 275 -25.59 43.14 -80.85
N MET A 276 -26.22 43.24 -79.68
CA MET A 276 -27.56 43.78 -79.52
C MET A 276 -27.65 45.23 -80.01
N GLN A 277 -26.66 46.07 -79.67
CA GLN A 277 -26.60 47.45 -80.16
C GLN A 277 -26.44 47.51 -81.68
N ALA A 278 -25.58 46.66 -82.27
CA ALA A 278 -25.39 46.58 -83.71
C ALA A 278 -26.67 46.13 -84.43
N CYS A 279 -27.39 45.13 -83.91
CA CYS A 279 -28.70 44.71 -84.42
C CYS A 279 -29.71 45.86 -84.40
N GLN A 280 -29.83 46.57 -83.27
CA GLN A 280 -30.74 47.73 -83.17
C GLN A 280 -30.39 48.82 -84.20
N MET A 281 -29.10 49.10 -84.42
CA MET A 281 -28.67 50.07 -85.42
C MET A 281 -28.98 49.60 -86.85
N ALA A 282 -28.78 48.32 -87.14
CA ALA A 282 -29.13 47.72 -88.44
C ALA A 282 -30.64 47.74 -88.70
N GLU A 283 -31.45 47.42 -87.70
CA GLU A 283 -32.92 47.50 -87.78
C GLU A 283 -33.40 48.92 -88.06
N ARG A 284 -32.84 49.91 -87.34
CA ARG A 284 -33.12 51.34 -87.59
C ARG A 284 -32.72 51.75 -89.00
N GLY A 285 -31.54 51.34 -89.47
CA GLY A 285 -31.08 51.62 -90.82
C GLY A 285 -31.98 50.98 -91.89
N HIS A 286 -32.39 49.73 -91.68
CA HIS A 286 -33.32 49.04 -92.57
C HIS A 286 -34.69 49.73 -92.63
N ALA A 287 -35.24 50.13 -91.47
CA ALA A 287 -36.49 50.88 -91.41
C ALA A 287 -36.40 52.23 -92.14
N ALA A 288 -35.29 52.95 -92.01
CA ALA A 288 -35.05 54.20 -92.73
C ALA A 288 -35.01 53.99 -94.26
N LEU A 289 -34.28 52.97 -94.74
CA LEU A 289 -34.22 52.64 -96.17
C LEU A 289 -35.59 52.24 -96.74
N LEU A 290 -36.40 51.51 -95.96
CA LEU A 290 -37.77 51.18 -96.36
C LEU A 290 -38.65 52.44 -96.50
N ALA A 291 -38.54 53.39 -95.57
CA ALA A 291 -39.26 54.65 -95.64
C ALA A 291 -38.83 55.51 -96.84
N GLU A 292 -37.52 55.61 -97.12
CA GLU A 292 -37.00 56.31 -98.30
C GLU A 292 -37.51 55.68 -99.61
N ARG A 293 -37.50 54.34 -99.69
CA ARG A 293 -38.04 53.63 -100.83
C ARG A 293 -39.54 53.90 -101.02
N GLN A 294 -40.33 53.87 -99.94
CA GLN A 294 -41.76 54.20 -99.99
C GLN A 294 -42.00 55.63 -100.49
N ALA A 295 -41.27 56.60 -99.94
CA ALA A 295 -41.35 58.00 -100.39
C ALA A 295 -40.99 58.16 -101.88
N PHE A 296 -40.00 57.41 -102.38
CA PHE A 296 -39.66 57.40 -103.81
C PHE A 296 -40.77 56.79 -104.68
N GLU A 297 -41.33 55.65 -104.26
CA GLU A 297 -42.45 54.99 -104.96
C GLU A 297 -43.69 55.90 -105.01
N GLU A 298 -44.00 56.60 -103.91
CA GLU A 298 -45.07 57.60 -103.83
C GLU A 298 -44.81 58.79 -104.77
N ALA A 299 -43.63 59.40 -104.72
CA ALA A 299 -43.25 60.51 -105.61
C ALA A 299 -43.30 60.10 -107.10
N ALA A 300 -42.87 58.88 -107.43
CA ALA A 300 -42.96 58.34 -108.77
C ALA A 300 -44.43 58.17 -109.22
N ALA A 301 -45.29 57.64 -108.34
CA ALA A 301 -46.72 57.51 -108.61
C ALA A 301 -47.40 58.89 -108.82
N GLU A 302 -47.06 59.88 -107.99
CA GLU A 302 -47.52 61.26 -108.14
C GLU A 302 -47.04 61.88 -109.46
N ALA A 303 -45.79 61.67 -109.85
CA ALA A 303 -45.27 62.15 -111.13
C ALA A 303 -45.99 61.52 -112.33
N VAL A 304 -46.33 60.24 -112.26
CA VAL A 304 -47.16 59.56 -113.28
C VAL A 304 -48.56 60.19 -113.32
N GLN A 305 -49.20 60.41 -112.17
CA GLN A 305 -50.49 61.08 -112.12
C GLN A 305 -50.43 62.52 -112.64
N ALA A 306 -49.38 63.28 -112.30
CA ALA A 306 -49.18 64.64 -112.76
C ALA A 306 -49.02 64.69 -114.29
N LYS A 307 -48.24 63.77 -114.87
CA LYS A 307 -48.13 63.61 -116.33
C LYS A 307 -49.48 63.31 -116.96
N GLN A 308 -50.26 62.37 -116.40
CA GLN A 308 -51.60 62.07 -116.90
C GLN A 308 -52.53 63.29 -116.82
N ARG A 309 -52.52 64.03 -115.71
CA ARG A 309 -53.29 65.28 -115.55
C ARG A 309 -52.86 66.34 -116.56
N ALA A 310 -51.56 66.50 -116.81
CA ALA A 310 -51.02 67.42 -117.80
C ALA A 310 -51.45 67.05 -119.22
N VAL A 311 -51.35 65.76 -119.60
CA VAL A 311 -51.83 65.25 -120.89
C VAL A 311 -53.33 65.51 -121.06
N LEU A 312 -54.13 65.22 -120.02
CA LEU A 312 -55.57 65.51 -120.04
C LEU A 312 -55.86 67.01 -120.12
N ALA A 313 -55.07 67.86 -119.47
CA ALA A 313 -55.21 69.31 -119.52
C ALA A 313 -54.91 69.84 -120.93
N VAL A 314 -53.83 69.38 -121.57
CA VAL A 314 -53.49 69.70 -122.97
C VAL A 314 -54.59 69.20 -123.92
N PHE A 315 -55.13 68.01 -123.69
CA PHE A 315 -56.24 67.51 -124.49
C PHE A 315 -57.52 68.36 -124.32
N ARG A 316 -57.84 68.77 -123.08
CA ARG A 316 -58.97 69.64 -122.78
C ARG A 316 -58.81 71.04 -123.40
N SER A 317 -57.63 71.65 -123.26
CA SER A 317 -57.33 72.96 -123.85
C SER A 317 -57.33 72.89 -125.38
N GLY A 318 -56.77 71.84 -125.97
CA GLY A 318 -56.82 71.56 -127.40
C GLY A 318 -58.27 71.43 -127.90
N ARG A 319 -59.11 70.65 -127.21
CA ARG A 319 -60.54 70.52 -127.53
C ARG A 319 -61.29 71.86 -127.41
N ALA A 320 -60.98 72.66 -126.39
CA ALA A 320 -61.54 74.00 -126.22
C ALA A 320 -61.09 74.93 -127.37
N ALA A 321 -59.82 74.93 -127.72
CA ALA A 321 -59.27 75.69 -128.84
C ALA A 321 -59.91 75.27 -130.16
N THR A 322 -60.11 73.98 -130.44
CA THR A 322 -60.82 73.50 -131.64
C THR A 322 -62.28 73.97 -131.65
N LYS A 323 -62.97 73.97 -130.51
CA LYS A 323 -64.33 74.53 -130.40
C LYS A 323 -64.34 76.03 -130.73
N ILE A 324 -63.41 76.81 -130.18
CA ILE A 324 -63.26 78.24 -130.46
C ILE A 324 -62.94 78.48 -131.93
N GLN A 325 -61.98 77.76 -132.50
CA GLN A 325 -61.62 77.85 -133.93
C GLN A 325 -62.80 77.49 -134.83
N ARG A 326 -63.60 76.47 -134.51
CA ARG A 326 -64.80 76.11 -135.26
C ARG A 326 -65.86 77.21 -135.15
N ALA A 327 -66.09 77.75 -133.96
CA ALA A 327 -67.00 78.88 -133.76
C ALA A 327 -66.54 80.12 -134.52
N TRP A 328 -65.25 80.44 -134.50
CA TRP A 328 -64.63 81.55 -135.23
C TRP A 328 -64.71 81.36 -136.75
N LYS A 329 -64.40 80.16 -137.27
CA LYS A 329 -64.60 79.84 -138.70
C LYS A 329 -66.07 79.96 -139.10
N SER A 330 -67.00 79.50 -138.26
CA SER A 330 -68.44 79.68 -138.49
C SER A 330 -68.82 81.16 -138.47
N TYR A 331 -68.28 81.95 -137.55
CA TYR A 331 -68.46 83.40 -137.51
C TYR A 331 -67.90 84.09 -138.75
N LEU A 332 -66.69 83.74 -139.20
CA LEU A 332 -66.10 84.25 -140.45
C LEU A 332 -66.93 83.87 -141.68
N LEU A 333 -67.44 82.63 -141.77
CA LEU A 333 -68.36 82.20 -142.83
C LEU A 333 -69.66 83.01 -142.79
N ARG A 334 -70.22 83.24 -141.60
CA ARG A 334 -71.42 84.08 -141.42
C ARG A 334 -71.15 85.55 -141.71
N LYS A 335 -69.97 86.07 -141.36
CA LYS A 335 -69.54 87.44 -141.66
C LYS A 335 -69.29 87.64 -143.15
N ALA A 336 -68.62 86.70 -143.82
CA ALA A 336 -68.49 86.69 -145.28
C ALA A 336 -69.85 86.57 -145.99
N ALA A 337 -70.81 85.86 -145.41
CA ALA A 337 -72.19 85.83 -145.88
C ALA A 337 -72.98 87.12 -145.57
N ALA A 338 -72.62 87.86 -144.53
CA ALA A 338 -73.23 89.15 -144.16
C ALA A 338 -72.65 90.34 -144.95
N ASP A 339 -71.34 90.32 -145.20
CA ASP A 339 -70.61 91.34 -145.99
C ASP A 339 -70.80 91.13 -147.51
N ASN A 340 -71.48 90.05 -147.93
CA ASN A 340 -71.78 89.77 -149.33
C ASN A 340 -73.18 89.11 -149.49
N PRO A 341 -74.28 89.90 -149.49
CA PRO A 341 -75.66 89.39 -149.43
C PRO A 341 -76.19 88.69 -150.69
N LYS A 342 -75.32 88.23 -151.61
CA LYS A 342 -75.69 87.57 -152.89
C LYS A 342 -74.91 86.28 -153.16
N ALA A 343 -74.80 85.37 -152.18
CA ALA A 343 -74.32 84.00 -152.43
C ALA A 343 -74.95 82.96 -151.48
N SER A 344 -76.28 82.97 -151.33
CA SER A 344 -77.03 81.86 -150.74
C SER A 344 -77.76 81.08 -151.84
N LYS A 345 -77.20 79.92 -152.22
CA LYS A 345 -77.82 78.75 -152.90
C LYS A 345 -76.78 78.03 -153.75
N LYS A 346 -76.12 77.03 -153.15
CA LYS A 346 -75.54 75.81 -153.76
C LYS A 346 -74.37 75.31 -152.91
N ALA A 347 -74.67 74.84 -151.71
CA ALA A 347 -73.79 73.95 -150.94
C ALA A 347 -74.68 73.11 -150.02
N ALA A 348 -75.66 72.46 -150.62
CA ALA A 348 -76.34 71.31 -150.07
C ALA A 348 -76.08 70.18 -151.06
N ASP A 349 -75.70 69.03 -150.53
CA ASP A 349 -75.61 67.73 -151.21
C ASP A 349 -74.23 67.33 -151.79
N LYS A 350 -73.39 66.75 -150.92
CA LYS A 350 -72.74 65.46 -151.20
C LYS A 350 -72.24 64.81 -149.91
N ASP A 351 -73.18 64.20 -149.18
CA ASP A 351 -72.89 63.21 -148.14
C ASP A 351 -72.49 61.88 -148.81
N GLY A 352 -71.29 61.38 -148.49
CA GLY A 352 -70.65 60.23 -149.12
C GLY A 352 -69.99 59.30 -148.11
N LYS A 353 -70.85 58.67 -147.31
CA LYS A 353 -70.67 57.46 -146.48
C LYS A 353 -69.61 56.46 -147.00
N GLY A 354 -68.50 56.32 -146.28
CA GLY A 354 -67.50 55.26 -146.45
C GLY A 354 -67.26 54.53 -145.12
N LYS A 355 -67.76 53.30 -145.04
CA LYS A 355 -67.80 52.40 -143.87
C LYS A 355 -66.83 51.25 -144.15
N GLY A 356 -65.81 51.08 -143.30
CA GLY A 356 -64.93 49.91 -143.22
C GLY A 356 -63.96 50.11 -142.06
N GLY A 357 -63.80 49.26 -141.06
CA GLY A 357 -64.20 47.87 -140.91
C GLY A 357 -62.96 46.97 -140.96
N ASP A 358 -62.26 46.83 -139.83
CA ASP A 358 -61.34 45.71 -139.50
C ASP A 358 -61.05 45.82 -137.99
N LYS A 359 -61.43 44.95 -137.04
CA LYS A 359 -61.58 43.49 -136.89
C LYS A 359 -60.26 42.72 -136.68
N GLY A 360 -59.87 42.59 -135.41
CA GLY A 360 -58.91 41.60 -134.91
C GLY A 360 -58.23 42.08 -133.61
N LYS A 361 -58.03 41.28 -132.55
CA LYS A 361 -58.37 39.88 -132.26
C LYS A 361 -58.13 39.67 -130.75
N ALA A 362 -58.90 38.75 -130.17
CA ALA A 362 -58.68 38.04 -128.90
C ALA A 362 -57.18 37.73 -128.64
N GLY A 363 -56.66 37.67 -127.42
CA GLY A 363 -57.11 36.92 -126.24
C GLY A 363 -55.92 36.09 -125.71
N ASP A 364 -56.04 35.60 -124.48
CA ASP A 364 -55.18 34.61 -123.79
C ASP A 364 -53.70 35.00 -123.53
N ALA A 365 -53.15 34.99 -122.31
CA ALA A 365 -53.12 34.04 -121.19
C ALA A 365 -51.71 33.44 -121.03
N LYS A 366 -51.33 33.30 -119.76
CA LYS A 366 -50.36 32.32 -119.22
C LYS A 366 -48.91 32.37 -119.73
N ALA A 367 -47.98 32.65 -118.81
CA ALA A 367 -46.92 31.70 -118.42
C ALA A 367 -45.92 32.32 -117.42
N LYS A 368 -45.96 31.85 -116.16
CA LYS A 368 -44.75 31.48 -115.38
C LYS A 368 -43.80 30.66 -116.28
N PRO A 369 -42.45 30.64 -116.12
CA PRO A 369 -41.87 30.12 -114.86
C PRO A 369 -40.42 30.50 -114.47
N LYS A 370 -40.10 30.20 -113.22
CA LYS A 370 -38.82 29.64 -112.69
C LYS A 370 -37.52 30.47 -112.73
N GLY A 371 -36.98 30.67 -111.53
CA GLY A 371 -35.55 30.63 -111.18
C GLY A 371 -35.44 30.61 -109.66
N LYS A 372 -35.07 29.48 -109.01
CA LYS A 372 -33.70 29.16 -108.55
C LYS A 372 -33.12 30.34 -107.75
N LYS A 373 -32.86 30.22 -106.44
CA LYS A 373 -32.15 29.18 -105.71
C LYS A 373 -32.71 28.99 -104.31
#